data_AF-M5GD10-F1
#
_entry.id   AF-M5GD10-F1
#
_cell.length_a   1.000
_cell.length_b   1.000
_cell.length_c   1.000
_cell.angle_alpha   90.00
_cell.angle_beta   90.00
_cell.angle_gamma   90.00
#
_symmetry.space_group_name_H-M   'P 1'
#
loop_
_entity.id
_entity.type
_entity.pdbx_description
1 polymer ?
#
loop_
_entity_poly.entity_id
_entity_poly.type
_entity_poly.pdbx_seq_one_letter_code
_entity_poly.pdbx_strand_id
1 'polypeptide(L)'
;MATKFEETLNMDQWTPDHLSWVHYTQAAQSWEFQHALDHLKSLVIQRLFKMEQMNAHGMNYKMRTSIAKALQSGSTAIQTALANYNHLAATITPA
;
A
#
# COMPACT_ATOMS: atom_id res chain seq x y z
N MET A 1 -10.93 5.53 13.59
CA MET A 1 -10.57 6.86 13.04
C MET A 1 -11.81 7.76 12.90
N ALA A 2 -12.98 7.20 12.56
CA ALA A 2 -14.26 7.93 12.45
C ALA A 2 -14.75 8.59 13.76
N THR A 3 -14.61 7.93 14.92
CA THR A 3 -15.03 8.47 16.22
C THR A 3 -14.35 9.79 16.61
N LYS A 4 -13.12 10.03 16.17
CA LYS A 4 -12.39 11.29 16.46
C LYS A 4 -12.93 12.49 15.67
N PHE A 5 -13.59 12.27 14.53
CA PHE A 5 -14.20 13.33 13.73
C PHE A 5 -15.61 13.68 14.21
N GLU A 6 -16.31 12.72 14.82
CA GLU A 6 -17.66 12.89 15.38
C GLU A 6 -17.64 13.78 16.63
N GLU A 7 -16.62 13.60 17.49
CA GLU A 7 -16.46 14.36 18.74
C GLU A 7 -16.22 15.87 18.52
N THR A 8 -15.60 16.27 17.40
CA THR A 8 -15.31 17.69 17.10
C THR A 8 -16.48 18.45 16.47
N LEU A 9 -17.47 17.75 15.91
CA LEU A 9 -18.56 18.38 15.12
C LEU A 9 -19.92 18.43 15.83
N ASN A 10 -20.06 17.82 17.02
CA ASN A 10 -21.28 17.84 17.84
C ASN A 10 -22.56 17.50 17.04
N MET A 11 -22.47 16.47 16.18
CA MET A 11 -23.56 15.94 15.35
C MET A 11 -24.14 14.65 15.93
N ASP A 12 -25.42 14.38 15.67
CA ASP A 12 -26.07 13.10 15.98
C ASP A 12 -25.27 11.93 15.38
N GLN A 13 -25.18 10.81 16.11
CA GLN A 13 -24.41 9.62 15.69
C GLN A 13 -24.80 9.20 14.26
N TRP A 14 -23.81 9.13 13.37
CA TRP A 14 -24.03 8.73 11.98
C TRP A 14 -24.42 7.25 11.93
N THR A 15 -25.71 6.99 11.71
CA THR A 15 -26.21 5.65 11.44
C THR A 15 -25.75 5.19 10.03
N PRO A 16 -25.49 3.89 9.80
CA PRO A 16 -25.01 3.38 8.51
C PRO A 16 -25.88 3.69 7.28
N ASP A 17 -27.15 4.06 7.48
CA ASP A 17 -28.10 4.49 6.43
C ASP A 17 -27.93 5.96 6.01
N HIS A 18 -27.12 6.75 6.70
CA HIS A 18 -26.92 8.16 6.36
C HIS A 18 -26.08 8.28 5.08
N LEU A 19 -26.55 9.05 4.09
CA LEU A 19 -25.85 9.20 2.80
C LEU A 19 -24.38 9.62 2.95
N SER A 20 -24.10 10.51 3.91
CA SER A 20 -22.74 10.93 4.26
C SER A 20 -21.84 9.77 4.73
N TRP A 21 -22.40 8.76 5.42
CA TRP A 21 -21.66 7.56 5.84
C TRP A 21 -21.26 6.72 4.62
N VAL A 22 -22.19 6.51 3.68
CA VAL A 22 -21.91 5.78 2.43
C VAL A 22 -20.83 6.49 1.62
N HIS A 23 -20.92 7.81 1.44
CA HIS A 23 -19.88 8.58 0.73
C HIS A 23 -18.52 8.50 1.40
N TYR A 24 -18.47 8.59 2.74
CA TYR A 24 -17.23 8.47 3.49
C TYR A 24 -16.61 7.08 3.35
N THR A 25 -17.41 6.01 3.47
CA THR A 25 -16.90 4.64 3.33
C THR A 25 -16.36 4.36 1.93
N GLN A 26 -17.02 4.83 0.87
CA GLN A 26 -16.53 4.72 -0.51
C GLN A 26 -15.22 5.49 -0.72
N ALA A 27 -15.12 6.70 -0.17
CA ALA A 27 -13.89 7.50 -0.23
C ALA A 27 -12.74 6.82 0.54
N ALA A 28 -13.02 6.25 1.71
CA ALA A 28 -12.06 5.50 2.50
C ALA A 28 -11.54 4.25 1.75
N GLN A 29 -12.43 3.46 1.17
CA GLN A 29 -12.06 2.30 0.34
C GLN A 29 -11.18 2.70 -0.85
N SER A 30 -11.56 3.77 -1.54
CA SER A 30 -10.79 4.34 -2.66
C SER A 30 -9.38 4.76 -2.23
N TRP A 31 -9.26 5.41 -1.08
CA TRP A 31 -7.98 5.80 -0.51
C TRP A 31 -7.13 4.59 -0.12
N GLU A 32 -7.70 3.58 0.53
CA GLU A 32 -6.97 2.36 0.92
C GLU A 32 -6.42 1.61 -0.30
N PHE A 33 -7.22 1.50 -1.37
CA PHE A 33 -6.78 0.92 -2.63
C PHE A 33 -5.64 1.70 -3.29
N GLN A 34 -5.76 3.03 -3.35
CA GLN A 34 -4.68 3.88 -3.88
C GLN A 34 -3.40 3.71 -3.07
N HIS A 35 -3.50 3.66 -1.74
CA HIS A 35 -2.36 3.41 -0.87
C HIS A 35 -1.73 2.04 -1.10
N ALA A 36 -2.53 0.98 -1.25
CA ALA A 36 -2.01 -0.35 -1.57
C ALA A 36 -1.30 -0.38 -2.93
N LEU A 37 -1.85 0.32 -3.93
CA LEU A 37 -1.25 0.46 -5.25
C LEU A 37 0.09 1.22 -5.20
N ASP A 38 0.15 2.35 -4.50
CA ASP A 38 1.37 3.15 -4.37
C ASP A 38 2.44 2.41 -3.58
N HIS A 39 2.05 1.69 -2.55
CA HIS A 39 2.95 0.81 -1.81
C HIS A 39 3.57 -0.26 -2.72
N LEU A 40 2.74 -0.96 -3.50
CA LEU A 40 3.20 -1.98 -4.45
C LEU A 40 4.16 -1.38 -5.49
N LYS A 41 3.82 -0.23 -6.09
CA LYS A 41 4.70 0.48 -7.03
C LYS A 41 6.04 0.82 -6.41
N SER A 42 6.05 1.35 -5.18
CA SER A 42 7.28 1.72 -4.48
C SER A 42 8.21 0.52 -4.29
N LEU A 43 7.67 -0.67 -3.99
CA LEU A 43 8.46 -1.89 -3.80
C LEU A 43 9.05 -2.39 -5.12
N VAL A 44 8.30 -2.32 -6.21
CA VAL A 44 8.79 -2.67 -7.55
C VAL A 44 9.94 -1.75 -7.97
N ILE A 45 9.79 -0.44 -7.78
CA ILE A 45 10.82 0.55 -8.08
C ILE A 45 12.06 0.29 -7.23
N GLN A 46 11.92 0.09 -5.92
CA GLN A 46 13.03 -0.26 -5.02
C GLN A 46 13.76 -1.52 -5.49
N ARG A 47 13.04 -2.56 -5.90
CA ARG A 47 13.63 -3.79 -6.44
C ARG A 47 14.44 -3.53 -7.71
N LEU A 48 13.90 -2.75 -8.65
CA LEU A 48 14.61 -2.38 -9.89
C LEU A 48 15.93 -1.66 -9.58
N PHE A 49 15.91 -0.66 -8.70
CA PHE A 49 17.12 0.04 -8.26
C PHE A 49 18.13 -0.90 -7.58
N LYS A 50 17.67 -1.91 -6.84
CA LYS A 50 18.55 -2.90 -6.21
C LYS A 50 19.17 -3.86 -7.22
N MET A 51 18.43 -4.27 -8.25
CA MET A 51 18.97 -5.08 -9.34
C MET A 51 19.99 -4.30 -10.17
N GLU A 52 19.71 -3.03 -10.47
CA GLU A 52 20.66 -2.13 -11.14
C GLU A 52 21.94 -1.99 -10.31
N GLN A 53 21.81 -1.75 -9.00
CA GLN A 53 22.96 -1.74 -8.08
C GLN A 53 23.73 -3.05 -8.18
N MET A 54 23.10 -4.22 -8.11
CA MET A 54 23.79 -5.52 -8.18
C MET A 54 24.65 -5.70 -9.44
N ASN A 55 24.23 -5.11 -10.56
CA ASN A 55 24.94 -5.18 -11.84
C ASN A 55 26.11 -4.19 -11.94
N ALA A 56 26.27 -3.25 -11.01
CA ALA A 56 27.38 -2.30 -11.03
C ALA A 56 28.73 -2.96 -10.68
N HIS A 57 29.77 -2.59 -11.43
CA HIS A 57 31.15 -3.03 -11.17
C HIS A 57 31.75 -2.30 -9.95
N GLY A 58 32.67 -2.95 -9.23
CA GLY A 58 33.41 -2.32 -8.11
C GLY A 58 32.86 -2.57 -6.70
N MET A 59 31.83 -3.40 -6.51
CA MET A 59 31.36 -3.77 -5.17
C MET A 59 32.15 -4.93 -4.55
N ASN A 60 32.39 -4.80 -3.25
CA ASN A 60 32.90 -5.91 -2.44
C ASN A 60 31.84 -7.02 -2.28
N TYR A 61 32.31 -8.23 -1.96
CA TYR A 61 31.46 -9.42 -1.81
C TYR A 61 30.36 -9.23 -0.75
N LYS A 62 30.67 -8.56 0.37
CA LYS A 62 29.70 -8.30 1.45
C LYS A 62 28.51 -7.48 0.95
N MET A 63 28.75 -6.45 0.14
CA MET A 63 27.70 -5.60 -0.42
C MET A 63 26.83 -6.35 -1.43
N ARG A 64 27.41 -7.23 -2.25
CA ARG A 64 26.62 -8.13 -3.11
C ARG A 64 25.71 -9.05 -2.30
N THR A 65 26.22 -9.62 -1.20
CA THR A 65 25.40 -10.50 -0.35
C THR A 65 24.26 -9.75 0.34
N SER A 66 24.45 -8.50 0.76
CA SER A 66 23.37 -7.71 1.36
C SER A 66 22.31 -7.31 0.33
N ILE A 67 22.72 -6.94 -0.89
CA ILE A 67 21.78 -6.66 -2.00
C ILE A 67 20.99 -7.92 -2.35
N ALA A 68 21.63 -9.08 -2.46
CA ALA A 68 20.93 -10.35 -2.73
C ALA A 68 19.88 -10.67 -1.65
N LYS A 69 20.22 -10.49 -0.36
CA LYS A 69 19.25 -10.64 0.74
C LYS A 69 18.11 -9.63 0.66
N ALA A 70 18.40 -8.37 0.32
CA ALA A 70 17.39 -7.34 0.14
C ALA A 70 16.46 -7.64 -1.05
N LEU A 71 16.99 -8.19 -2.15
CA LEU A 71 16.19 -8.65 -3.29
C LEU A 71 15.26 -9.82 -2.91
N GLN A 72 15.76 -10.77 -2.13
CA GLN A 72 14.93 -11.88 -1.63
C GLN A 72 13.79 -11.37 -0.73
N SER A 73 14.12 -10.53 0.25
CA SER A 73 13.13 -9.92 1.14
C SER A 73 12.13 -9.06 0.38
N GLY A 74 12.60 -8.28 -0.60
CA GLY A 74 11.76 -7.45 -1.45
C GLY A 74 10.80 -8.27 -2.31
N SER A 75 11.20 -9.47 -2.76
CA SER A 75 10.31 -10.36 -3.50
C SER A 75 9.14 -10.83 -2.64
N THR A 76 9.39 -11.21 -1.38
CA THR A 76 8.32 -11.57 -0.45
C THR A 76 7.42 -10.37 -0.14
N ALA A 77 8.00 -9.18 0.07
CA ALA A 77 7.22 -7.97 0.32
C ALA A 77 6.30 -7.61 -0.87
N ILE A 78 6.78 -7.74 -2.11
CA ILE A 78 5.98 -7.54 -3.32
C ILE A 78 4.82 -8.53 -3.38
N GLN A 79 5.05 -9.81 -3.05
CA GLN A 79 3.98 -10.82 -3.05
C GLN A 79 2.87 -10.46 -2.04
N THR A 80 3.26 -10.05 -0.83
CA THR A 80 2.30 -9.61 0.20
C THR A 80 1.55 -8.34 -0.22
N ALA A 81 2.26 -7.34 -0.75
CA ALA A 81 1.64 -6.10 -1.23
C ALA A 81 0.68 -6.35 -2.39
N LEU A 82 1.04 -7.27 -3.30
CA LEU A 82 0.18 -7.69 -4.42
C LEU A 82 -1.08 -8.40 -3.92
N ALA A 83 -0.97 -9.28 -2.91
CA ALA A 83 -2.13 -9.93 -2.31
C ALA A 83 -3.08 -8.91 -1.67
N ASN A 84 -2.54 -7.92 -0.94
CA ASN A 84 -3.35 -6.84 -0.35
C ASN A 84 -4.02 -5.97 -1.42
N TYR A 85 -3.28 -5.59 -2.47
CA TYR A 85 -3.83 -4.88 -3.61
C TYR A 85 -4.98 -5.65 -4.27
N ASN A 86 -4.79 -6.95 -4.55
CA ASN A 86 -5.81 -7.79 -5.17
C ASN A 86 -7.06 -7.92 -4.30
N HIS A 87 -6.89 -8.03 -2.97
CA HIS A 87 -8.00 -8.05 -2.03
C HIS A 87 -8.82 -6.75 -2.11
N LEU A 88 -8.16 -5.59 -2.06
CA LEU A 88 -8.84 -4.29 -2.14
C LEU A 88 -9.45 -4.05 -3.52
N ALA A 89 -8.78 -4.47 -4.59
CA ALA A 89 -9.27 -4.37 -5.97
C ALA A 89 -10.60 -5.11 -6.17
N ALA A 90 -10.82 -6.23 -5.46
CA ALA A 90 -12.08 -6.97 -5.52
C ALA A 90 -13.24 -6.25 -4.81
N THR A 91 -12.93 -5.34 -3.87
CA THR A 91 -13.94 -4.61 -3.10
C THR A 91 -14.32 -3.26 -3.70
N ILE A 92 -13.46 -2.70 -4.55
CA ILE A 92 -13.73 -1.44 -5.24
C ILE A 92 -14.58 -1.68 -6.48
N THR A 93 -15.64 -0.88 -6.61
CA THR A 93 -16.32 -0.71 -7.90
C THR A 93 -15.65 0.46 -8.62
N PRO A 94 -15.04 0.25 -9.81
CA PRO A 94 -14.49 1.35 -10.56
C PRO A 94 -15.60 2.33 -10.94
N ALA A 95 -15.33 3.62 -10.75
CA ALA A 95 -16.22 4.71 -11.18
C ALA A 95 -16.26 4.84 -12.70
#